data_AF-A0A7S8E5Z7-F1
#
_entry.id   AF-A0A7S8E5Z7-F1
#
_cell.length_a   1.000
_cell.length_b   1.000
_cell.length_c   1.000
_cell.angle_alpha   90.00
_cell.angle_beta   90.00
_cell.angle_gamma   90.00
#
_symmetry.space_group_name_H-M   'P 1'
#
loop_
_entity.id
_entity.type
_entity.pdbx_description
1 polymer ?
#
loop_
_entity_poly.entity_id
_entity_poly.type
_entity_poly.pdbx_seq_one_letter_code
_entity_poly.pdbx_strand_id
1 'polypeptide(L)'
;MNWGYIFIVGLVFSTLLIFSQRVIPRRRRTMRIFIVVLGIILVLGTPLLGENILAFLIALIISFLFWLLIGRYNPPPEDDSIKVLGLDD
;
A
#
# COMPACT_ATOMS: atom_id res chain seq x y z
N MET A 1 -1.81 -21.13 -14.76
CA MET A 1 -1.79 -20.58 -13.39
C MET A 1 -0.36 -20.66 -12.86
N ASN A 2 0.36 -19.53 -12.85
CA ASN A 2 1.73 -19.47 -12.32
C ASN A 2 1.70 -19.04 -10.84
N TRP A 3 1.71 -20.01 -9.93
CA TRP A 3 1.65 -19.76 -8.49
C TRP A 3 2.82 -18.95 -7.94
N GLY A 4 4.04 -19.17 -8.47
CA GLY A 4 5.22 -18.40 -8.06
C GLY A 4 5.10 -16.93 -8.43
N TYR A 5 4.60 -16.65 -9.63
CA TYR A 5 4.32 -15.28 -10.07
C TYR A 5 3.26 -14.60 -9.20
N ILE A 6 2.12 -15.27 -8.95
CA ILE A 6 1.04 -14.76 -8.09
C ILE A 6 1.58 -14.44 -6.70
N PHE A 7 2.41 -15.33 -6.13
CA PHE A 7 3.00 -15.13 -4.81
C PHE A 7 3.91 -13.91 -4.75
N ILE A 8 4.84 -13.76 -5.71
CA ILE A 8 5.78 -12.64 -5.74
C ILE A 8 5.04 -11.31 -5.96
N VAL A 9 4.17 -11.23 -6.97
CA VAL A 9 3.41 -10.02 -7.27
C VAL A 9 2.48 -9.67 -6.11
N GLY A 10 1.78 -10.65 -5.56
CA GLY A 10 0.92 -10.48 -4.40
C GLY A 10 1.69 -9.95 -3.19
N LEU A 11 2.87 -10.50 -2.90
CA LEU A 11 3.73 -10.05 -1.80
C LEU A 11 4.22 -8.61 -2.00
N VAL A 12 4.64 -8.26 -3.23
CA VAL A 12 5.08 -6.90 -3.57
C VAL A 12 3.94 -5.89 -3.39
N PHE A 13 2.77 -6.15 -3.97
CA PHE A 13 1.62 -5.25 -3.82
C PHE A 13 1.10 -5.19 -2.39
N SER A 14 1.10 -6.30 -1.65
CA SER A 14 0.71 -6.32 -0.23
C SER A 14 1.59 -5.38 0.57
N THR A 15 2.91 -5.49 0.38
CA THR A 15 3.91 -4.68 1.07
C THR A 15 3.74 -3.19 0.73
N LEU A 16 3.56 -2.86 -0.55
CA LEU A 16 3.31 -1.47 -0.98
C LEU A 16 2.01 -0.90 -0.40
N LEU A 17 0.93 -1.69 -0.40
CA LEU A 17 -0.36 -1.29 0.15
C LEU A 17 -0.26 -1.08 1.67
N ILE A 18 0.42 -1.97 2.39
CA ILE A 18 0.67 -1.84 3.84
C ILE A 18 1.47 -0.57 4.12
N PHE A 19 2.54 -0.31 3.37
CA PHE A 19 3.30 0.94 3.51
C PHE A 19 2.45 2.16 3.21
N SER A 20 1.60 2.13 2.19
CA SER A 20 0.68 3.22 1.85
C SER A 20 -0.24 3.60 3.01
N GLN A 21 -0.66 2.64 3.84
CA GLN A 21 -1.46 2.91 5.04
C GLN A 21 -0.70 3.71 6.11
N ARG A 22 0.63 3.58 6.15
CA ARG A 22 1.53 4.22 7.14
C ARG A 22 2.06 5.57 6.70
N VAL A 23 1.76 6.01 5.48
CA VAL A 23 2.16 7.31 4.96
C VAL A 23 1.26 8.43 5.54
N ILE A 24 1.87 9.59 5.78
CA ILE A 24 1.24 10.85 6.17
C ILE A 24 0.01 11.13 5.27
N PRO A 25 -1.13 11.59 5.82
CA PRO A 25 -2.37 11.78 5.06
C PRO A 25 -2.18 12.54 3.73
N ARG A 26 -1.36 13.60 3.73
CA ARG A 26 -1.05 14.43 2.56
C ARG A 26 -0.42 13.65 1.40
N ARG A 27 0.47 12.69 1.70
CA ARG A 27 1.18 11.87 0.70
C ARG A 27 0.49 10.54 0.41
N ARG A 28 -0.48 10.14 1.26
CA ARG A 28 -1.22 8.89 1.12
C ARG A 28 -1.95 8.79 -0.21
N ARG A 29 -2.58 9.88 -0.66
CA ARG A 29 -3.29 9.91 -1.96
C ARG A 29 -2.33 9.66 -3.13
N THR A 30 -1.18 10.34 -3.14
CA THR A 30 -0.14 10.16 -4.16
C THR A 30 0.38 8.72 -4.19
N MET A 31 0.65 8.12 -3.02
CA MET A 31 1.09 6.73 -2.92
C MET A 31 0.04 5.74 -3.46
N ARG A 32 -1.24 5.95 -3.15
CA ARG A 32 -2.32 5.10 -3.69
C ARG A 32 -2.41 5.20 -5.21
N ILE A 33 -2.32 6.42 -5.76
CA ILE A 33 -2.30 6.64 -7.21
C ILE A 33 -1.12 5.92 -7.84
N PHE A 34 0.08 6.05 -7.26
CA PHE A 34 1.28 5.37 -7.73
C PHE A 34 1.09 3.83 -7.77
N ILE A 35 0.52 3.23 -6.72
CA ILE A 35 0.26 1.78 -6.68
C ILE A 35 -0.73 1.36 -7.77
N VAL A 36 -1.80 2.13 -7.98
CA VAL A 36 -2.79 1.82 -9.03
C VAL A 36 -2.15 1.92 -10.42
N VAL A 37 -1.37 2.97 -10.68
CA VAL A 37 -0.64 3.14 -11.95
C VAL A 37 0.32 1.97 -12.18
N LEU A 38 1.06 1.54 -11.15
CA LEU A 38 1.94 0.39 -11.23
C LEU A 38 1.18 -0.91 -11.56
N GLY A 39 0.01 -1.11 -10.95
CA GLY A 39 -0.88 -2.23 -11.27
C GLY A 39 -1.37 -2.23 -12.72
N ILE A 40 -1.72 -1.06 -13.25
CA ILE A 40 -2.12 -0.91 -14.66
C ILE A 40 -0.96 -1.24 -15.60
N ILE A 41 0.24 -0.72 -15.32
CA ILE A 41 1.45 -1.01 -16.11
C ILE A 41 1.74 -2.51 -16.14
N LEU A 42 1.60 -3.19 -14.99
CA LEU A 42 1.80 -4.64 -14.89
C LEU A 42 0.81 -5.42 -15.77
N VAL A 43 -0.46 -5.02 -15.78
CA VAL A 43 -1.51 -5.65 -16.59
C VAL A 43 -1.30 -5.39 -18.09
N LEU A 44 -0.84 -4.20 -18.48
CA LEU A 44 -0.56 -3.88 -19.88
C LEU A 44 0.74 -4.53 -20.38
N GLY A 45 1.73 -4.69 -19.51
CA GLY A 45 3.04 -5.22 -19.84
C GLY A 45 3.14 -6.75 -19.82
N THR A 46 2.10 -7.47 -19.38
CA THR A 46 2.13 -8.93 -19.27
C THR A 46 0.82 -9.54 -19.78
N PRO A 47 0.87 -10.70 -20.48
CA PRO A 47 -0.34 -11.39 -20.94
C PRO A 47 -1.07 -12.15 -19.81
N LEU A 48 -0.61 -12.06 -18.56
CA LEU A 48 -1.07 -12.84 -17.40
C LEU A 48 -2.19 -12.12 -16.63
N LEU A 49 -3.24 -11.70 -17.33
CA LEU A 49 -4.30 -10.86 -16.75
C LEU A 49 -5.01 -11.53 -15.56
N GLY A 50 -5.28 -12.84 -15.64
CA GLY A 50 -5.92 -13.59 -14.56
C GLY A 50 -5.05 -13.66 -13.30
N GLU A 51 -3.77 -14.01 -13.46
CA GLU A 51 -2.81 -14.05 -12.35
C GLU A 51 -2.58 -12.67 -11.73
N ASN A 52 -2.54 -11.60 -12.54
CA ASN A 52 -2.40 -10.22 -12.07
C ASN A 52 -3.58 -9.79 -11.19
N ILE A 53 -4.80 -10.04 -11.66
CA ILE A 53 -6.01 -9.71 -10.91
C ILE A 53 -6.05 -10.51 -9.61
N LEU A 54 -5.76 -11.82 -9.67
CA LEU A 54 -5.77 -12.68 -8.50
C LEU A 54 -4.70 -12.24 -7.47
N ALA A 55 -3.48 -11.95 -7.90
CA ALA A 55 -2.40 -11.46 -7.05
C ALA A 55 -2.77 -10.12 -6.39
N PHE A 56 -3.36 -9.20 -7.14
CA PHE A 56 -3.80 -7.90 -6.62
C PHE A 56 -4.97 -8.04 -5.64
N LEU A 57 -5.92 -8.94 -5.90
CA LEU A 57 -7.02 -9.25 -4.98
C LEU A 57 -6.49 -9.82 -3.65
N ILE A 58 -5.56 -10.78 -3.72
CA ILE A 58 -4.87 -11.32 -2.54
C ILE A 58 -4.17 -10.19 -1.76
N ALA A 59 -3.47 -9.29 -2.47
CA ALA A 59 -2.79 -8.17 -1.84
C ALA A 59 -3.74 -7.20 -1.13
N LEU A 60 -4.92 -6.93 -1.72
CA LEU A 60 -5.97 -6.13 -1.08
C LEU A 60 -6.50 -6.80 0.18
N ILE A 61 -6.73 -8.12 0.15
CA ILE A 61 -7.18 -8.88 1.33
C ILE A 61 -6.13 -8.83 2.43
N ILE A 62 -4.85 -9.08 2.12
CA ILE A 62 -3.76 -9.02 3.10
C ILE A 62 -3.63 -7.60 3.69
N SER A 63 -3.67 -6.58 2.84
CA SER A 63 -3.66 -5.17 3.25
C SER A 63 -4.84 -4.83 4.16
N PHE A 64 -6.04 -5.34 3.85
CA PHE A 64 -7.24 -5.16 4.67
C PHE A 64 -7.12 -5.88 6.02
N LEU A 65 -6.63 -7.12 6.04
CA LEU A 65 -6.37 -7.86 7.28
C LEU A 65 -5.32 -7.15 8.14
N PHE A 66 -4.25 -6.65 7.53
CA PHE A 66 -3.26 -5.83 8.24
C PHE A 66 -3.90 -4.59 8.86
N TRP A 67 -4.74 -3.88 8.11
CA TRP A 67 -5.47 -2.72 8.63
C TRP A 67 -6.37 -3.11 9.80
N LEU A 68 -7.15 -4.17 9.65
CA LEU A 68 -8.13 -4.64 10.64
C LEU A 68 -7.46 -5.08 11.95
N LEU A 69 -6.35 -5.81 11.85
CA LEU A 69 -5.67 -6.42 13.00
C LEU A 69 -4.65 -5.49 13.66
N ILE A 70 -3.94 -4.67 12.88
CA ILE A 70 -2.77 -3.90 13.35
C ILE A 70 -2.93 -2.41 13.04
N GLY A 71 -3.36 -2.07 11.83
CA GLY A 71 -3.44 -0.68 11.34
C GLY A 71 -4.38 0.21 12.16
N ARG A 72 -5.52 -0.33 12.60
CA ARG A 72 -6.52 0.41 13.40
C ARG A 72 -5.98 0.91 14.75
N TYR A 73 -5.10 0.14 15.39
CA TYR A 73 -4.62 0.44 16.75
C TYR A 73 -3.39 1.35 16.79
N ASN A 74 -2.76 1.60 15.63
CA ASN A 74 -1.57 2.44 15.53
C ASN A 74 -1.72 3.39 14.34
N PRO A 75 -2.49 4.49 14.47
CA PRO A 75 -2.64 5.46 13.38
C PRO A 75 -1.32 6.17 13.09
N PRO A 76 -1.06 6.56 11.83
CA PRO A 76 0.14 7.33 11.50
C PRO A 76 0.05 8.72 12.13
N PRO A 77 1.19 9.29 12.56
CA PRO A 77 1.24 10.61 13.17
C PRO A 77 0.68 11.67 12.21
N GLU A 78 -0.18 12.54 12.74
CA GLU A 78 -0.83 13.62 11.99
C GLU A 78 -0.01 14.92 11.97
N ASP A 79 1.10 14.96 12.71
CA ASP A 79 1.70 16.23 13.12
C ASP A 79 2.68 16.80 12.07
N ASP A 80 2.18 17.79 11.31
CA ASP A 80 2.98 18.78 10.57
C ASP A 80 3.35 19.99 11.48
N SER A 81 2.97 19.98 12.79
CA SER A 81 3.42 21.05 13.68
C SER A 81 4.92 20.86 13.98
N ILE A 82 5.73 21.75 13.41
CA ILE A 82 7.07 21.98 13.91
C ILE A 82 6.89 22.50 15.32
N LYS A 83 6.95 21.60 16.31
CA LYS A 83 6.97 21.99 17.71
C LYS A 83 8.34 22.62 17.95
N VAL A 84 8.41 23.94 17.81
CA VAL A 84 9.63 24.71 18.12
C VAL A 84 9.82 24.61 19.63
N LEU A 85 10.76 23.76 20.05
CA LEU A 85 11.20 23.68 21.44
C LEU A 85 11.96 24.97 21.75
N GLY A 86 11.37 25.87 22.54
CA GLY A 86 12.04 27.08 23.04
C GLY A 86 11.48 28.42 22.55
N LEU A 87 10.16 28.53 22.34
CA LEU A 87 9.46 29.82 22.16
C LEU A 87 8.49 30.12 23.32
N ASP A 88 8.78 29.57 24.49
CA ASP A 88 8.32 30.12 25.77
C ASP A 88 9.47 30.99 26.30
N ASP A 89 9.53 32.23 25.82
CA ASP A 89 10.06 33.43 26.50
C ASP A 89 9.47 34.67 25.81
#